data_AF-A0A917TH85-F1
#
_entry.id   AF-A0A917TH85-F1
#
_cell.length_a   1.000
_cell.length_b   1.000
_cell.length_c   1.000
_cell.angle_alpha   90.00
_cell.angle_beta   90.00
_cell.angle_gamma   90.00
#
_symmetry.space_group_name_H-M   'P 1'
#
loop_
_entity.id
_entity.type
_entity.pdbx_description
1 polymer ?
#
loop_
_entity_poly.entity_id
_entity_poly.type
_entity_poly.pdbx_seq_one_letter_code
_entity_poly.pdbx_strand_id
1 'polypeptide(L)' 'MATGPDDPDRLLVPQDLFAGDRFWSALDRLADRRGHGGHQRVLVGFTDPTSHYELQCLPCGRPIATMDVRRDTEPS' A
#
# COMPACT_ATOMS: atom_id res chain seq x y z
N MET A 1 19.66 4.31 12.37
CA MET A 1 19.77 4.96 11.05
C MET A 1 18.38 5.42 10.68
N ALA A 2 18.20 6.72 10.45
CA ALA A 2 16.89 7.37 10.38
C ALA A 2 16.24 7.15 9.01
N THR A 3 15.09 6.48 8.95
CA THR A 3 14.16 6.57 7.83
C THR A 3 13.43 7.90 7.96
N GLY A 4 13.85 8.88 7.15
CA GLY A 4 13.19 10.18 7.07
C GLY A 4 11.74 10.06 6.57
N PRO A 5 10.92 11.10 6.73
CA PRO A 5 9.50 11.12 6.36
C PRO A 5 9.21 11.08 4.85
N ASP A 6 10.23 10.93 4.00
CA ASP A 6 10.17 10.93 2.54
C ASP A 6 10.53 9.53 2.01
N ASP A 7 9.68 8.55 2.33
CA ASP A 7 9.78 7.20 1.76
C ASP A 7 9.03 7.23 0.42
N PRO A 8 9.70 7.18 -0.75
CA PRO A 8 9.04 7.23 -2.06
C PRO A 8 8.15 6.00 -2.33
N ASP A 9 8.19 5.03 -1.42
CA ASP A 9 7.42 3.81 -1.42
C ASP A 9 6.17 3.89 -0.54
N ARG A 10 5.94 5.03 0.13
CA ARG A 10 4.75 5.30 0.95
C ARG A 10 3.65 5.98 0.15
N LEU A 11 2.50 5.34 0.09
CA LEU A 11 1.29 5.82 -0.57
C LEU A 11 0.28 6.32 0.45
N LEU A 12 -0.31 7.49 0.23
CA LEU A 12 -1.49 7.94 0.98
C LEU A 12 -2.75 7.46 0.24
N VAL A 13 -3.62 6.73 0.93
CA VAL A 13 -4.83 6.15 0.35
C VAL A 13 -6.06 6.64 1.13
N PRO A 14 -7.03 7.29 0.48
CA PRO A 14 -8.30 7.62 1.14
C PRO A 14 -9.05 6.35 1.55
N GLN A 15 -9.67 6.35 2.74
CA GLN A 15 -10.39 5.19 3.26
C GLN A 15 -11.50 4.72 2.30
N ASP A 16 -12.23 5.64 1.66
CA ASP A 16 -13.30 5.32 0.70
C ASP A 16 -12.80 4.64 -0.58
N LEU A 17 -11.51 4.77 -0.90
CA LEU A 17 -10.89 4.11 -2.03
C LEU A 17 -10.20 2.81 -1.63
N PHE A 18 -9.86 2.65 -0.35
CA PHE A 18 -9.13 1.49 0.15
C PHE A 18 -9.93 0.20 -0.05
N ALA A 19 -9.24 -0.85 -0.49
CA ALA A 19 -9.81 -2.16 -0.84
C ALA A 19 -10.90 -2.18 -1.95
N GLY A 20 -11.18 -1.05 -2.62
CA GLY A 20 -12.06 -1.01 -3.80
C GLY A 20 -11.36 -1.40 -5.11
N ASP A 21 -12.13 -1.58 -6.19
CA ASP A 21 -11.61 -1.99 -7.51
C ASP A 21 -10.51 -1.07 -8.05
N ARG A 22 -10.67 0.25 -7.85
CA ARG A 22 -9.68 1.24 -8.28
C ARG A 22 -8.38 1.11 -7.50
N PHE A 23 -8.44 0.78 -6.21
CA PHE A 23 -7.27 0.54 -5.39
C PHE A 23 -6.51 -0.68 -5.86
N TRP A 24 -7.19 -1.81 -6.07
CA TRP A 24 -6.54 -3.03 -6.57
C TRP A 24 -5.93 -2.84 -7.95
N SER A 25 -6.66 -2.19 -8.86
CA SER A 25 -6.15 -1.85 -10.20
C SER A 25 -4.91 -0.95 -10.15
N ALA A 26 -4.84 -0.02 -9.19
CA ALA A 26 -3.67 0.84 -8.99
C ALA A 26 -2.48 0.05 -8.42
N LEU A 27 -2.71 -0.86 -7.47
CA LEU A 27 -1.67 -1.73 -6.92
C LEU A 27 -1.11 -2.71 -7.95
N ASP A 28 -1.94 -3.22 -8.86
CA ASP A 28 -1.48 -4.04 -9.99
C ASP A 28 -0.51 -3.26 -10.88
N ARG A 29 -0.92 -2.07 -11.32
CA ARG A 29 -0.06 -1.22 -12.15
C ARG A 29 1.23 -0.82 -11.44
N LEU A 30 1.18 -0.57 -10.13
CA LEU A 30 2.37 -0.26 -9.34
C LEU A 30 3.32 -1.46 -9.28
N ALA A 31 2.79 -2.65 -8.98
CA ALA A 31 3.57 -3.87 -8.95
C ALA A 31 4.23 -4.14 -10.31
N ASP A 32 3.48 -4.01 -11.41
CA ASP A 32 4.02 -4.15 -12.77
C ASP A 32 5.17 -3.19 -13.04
N ARG A 33 5.00 -1.89 -12.73
CA ARG A 33 6.05 -0.88 -12.91
C ARG A 33 7.31 -1.15 -12.08
N ARG A 34 7.16 -1.81 -10.93
CA ARG A 34 8.26 -2.18 -10.04
C ARG A 34 8.85 -3.56 -10.37
N GLY A 35 8.40 -4.20 -11.46
CA GLY A 35 8.91 -5.51 -11.90
C GLY A 35 8.35 -6.69 -11.11
N HIS A 36 7.20 -6.52 -10.46
CA HIS A 36 6.49 -7.53 -9.69
C HIS A 36 5.20 -8.01 -10.38
N GLY A 37 5.10 -7.80 -11.69
CA GLY A 37 3.93 -8.20 -12.47
C GLY A 37 3.73 -9.71 -12.53
N GLY A 38 2.50 -10.17 -12.34
CA GLY A 38 2.16 -11.59 -12.27
C GLY A 38 2.63 -12.30 -11.00
N HIS A 39 3.29 -11.62 -10.06
CA HIS A 39 3.66 -12.22 -8.79
C HIS A 39 2.48 -12.28 -7.82
N GLN A 40 2.43 -13.36 -7.03
CA GLN A 40 1.51 -13.46 -5.91
C GLN A 40 1.87 -12.41 -4.86
N ARG A 41 0.86 -11.62 -4.46
CA ARG A 41 1.00 -10.48 -3.56
C ARG A 41 -0.01 -10.57 -2.43
N VAL A 42 0.35 -10.04 -1.28
CA VAL A 42 -0.52 -9.97 -0.10
C VAL A 42 -0.48 -8.57 0.49
N LEU A 43 -1.61 -8.15 1.05
CA LEU A 43 -1.69 -6.92 1.82
C LEU A 43 -1.59 -7.27 3.31
N VAL A 44 -0.55 -6.79 3.97
CA VAL A 44 -0.29 -7.02 5.40
C VAL A 44 -0.70 -5.78 6.19
N GLY A 45 -1.44 -5.95 7.29
CA GLY A 45 -1.89 -4.83 8.14
C GLY A 45 -3.34 -4.90 8.64
N PHE A 46 -4.04 -6.02 8.45
CA PHE A 46 -5.49 -6.11 8.69
C PHE A 46 -5.90 -6.30 10.17
N THR A 47 -4.97 -6.59 11.08
CA THR A 47 -5.33 -7.06 12.44
C THR A 47 -5.27 -6.00 13.54
N ASP A 48 -4.65 -4.85 13.28
CA ASP A 48 -4.59 -3.72 14.22
C ASP A 48 -5.36 -2.52 13.65
N PRO A 49 -5.89 -1.61 14.49
CA PRO A 49 -6.56 -0.37 14.06
C PRO A 49 -5.59 0.64 13.39
N THR A 50 -4.42 0.18 12.94
CA THR A 50 -3.44 1.01 12.28
C THR A 50 -3.89 1.33 10.88
N SER A 51 -3.83 2.61 10.53
CA SER A 51 -3.93 3.11 9.16
C SER A 51 -2.78 2.65 8.26
N HIS A 52 -1.90 1.73 8.67
CA HIS A 52 -0.68 1.38 7.94
C HIS A 52 -0.77 -0.03 7.36
N TYR A 53 -0.51 -0.15 6.05
CA TYR A 53 -0.57 -1.41 5.31
C TYR A 53 0.67 -1.57 4.45
N GLU A 54 1.10 -2.80 4.21
CA GLU A 54 2.22 -3.11 3.33
C GLU A 54 1.77 -4.07 2.22
N LEU A 55 2.08 -3.73 0.97
CA LEU A 55 1.93 -4.64 -0.15
C LEU A 55 3.21 -5.47 -0.26
N GLN A 56 3.12 -6.77 0.02
CA GLN A 56 4.27 -7.67 0.00
C GLN A 56 4.22 -8.60 -1.21
N CYS A 57 5.37 -8.79 -1.86
CA CYS A 57 5.54 -9.77 -2.93
C CYS A 57 6.00 -11.10 -2.35
N LEU A 58 5.18 -12.16 -2.41
CA LEU A 58 5.56 -13.45 -1.84
C LEU A 58 6.76 -14.10 -2.57
N PRO A 59 6.82 -14.15 -3.91
CA PRO A 59 7.96 -14.76 -4.60
C PRO A 59 9.30 -14.05 -4.35
N CYS A 60 9.26 -12.73 -4.14
CA CYS A 60 10.47 -11.92 -3.93
C CYS A 60 10.84 -11.80 -2.44
N GLY A 61 9.94 -12.18 -1.53
CA GLY A 61 10.15 -12.06 -0.09
C GLY A 61 10.39 -10.62 0.40
N ARG A 62 9.91 -9.61 -0.33
CA ARG A 62 10.16 -8.20 -0.02
C ARG A 62 8.91 -7.32 -0.19
N PRO A 63 8.84 -6.19 0.55
CA PRO A 63 7.81 -5.18 0.32
C PRO A 63 7.90 -4.59 -1.09
N ILE A 64 6.74 -4.33 -1.68
CA ILE A 64 6.60 -3.56 -2.92
C ILE A 64 6.31 -2.11 -2.61
N ALA A 65 5.46 -1.82 -1.62
CA ALA A 65 5.05 -0.48 -1.23
C ALA A 65 4.42 -0.50 0.17
N THR A 66 4.48 0.62 0.87
CA THR A 66 3.72 0.86 2.10
C THR A 66 2.57 1.83 1.81
N MET A 67 1.48 1.72 2.56
CA MET A 67 0.28 2.53 2.40
C MET A 67 -0.18 3.05 3.75
N ASP A 68 -0.67 4.27 3.74
CA ASP A 68 -1.27 4.92 4.89
C ASP A 68 -2.71 5.30 4.53
N VAL A 69 -3.67 4.58 5.11
CA VAL A 69 -5.10 4.74 4.89
C VAL A 69 -5.63 5.82 5.82
N ARG A 70 -5.89 7.00 5.26
CA ARG A 70 -6.45 8.13 5.99
C ARG A 70 -7.97 8.09 5.83
N ARG A 71 -8.69 8.21 6.96
CA ARG A 71 -10.08 8.68 6.87
C ARG A 71 -9.99 10.09 6.32
N ASP A 72 -10.74 10.38 5.25
CA ASP A 72 -11.07 11.77 4.95
C ASP A 72 -11.76 12.29 6.21
N THR A 73 -11.00 13.01 7.02
CA THR A 73 -11.57 13.66 8.20
C THR A 73 -12.16 14.92 7.59
N GLU A 74 -13.48 14.96 7.47
CA GLU A 74 -14.20 16.14 7.00
C GLU A 74 -13.69 17.41 7.72
N PRO A 75 -13.64 18.55 7.03
CA PRO A 75 -13.06 19.79 7.55
C PRO A 75 -13.90 20.38 8.69
N SER A 76 -13.17 20.84 9.72
CA SER A 76 -13.52 21.91 10.69
C SER A 76 -14.83 21.84 11.46
#